data_AF-A0A7S3Z2Y7-F1
#
_entry.id   AF-A0A7S3Z2Y7-F1
#
_cell.length_a   1.000
_cell.length_b   1.000
_cell.length_c   1.000
_cell.angle_alpha   90.00
_cell.angle_beta   90.00
_cell.angle_gamma   90.00
#
_symmetry.space_group_name_H-M   'P 1'
#
loop_
_entity.id
_entity.type
_entity.pdbx_description
1 polymer ?
#
loop_
_entity_poly.entity_id
_entity_poly.type
_entity_poly.pdbx_seq_one_letter_code
_entity_poly.pdbx_strand_id
1 'polypeptide(L)'
;MKRNGTVLLSDYGSSQVLSDKDYKLRRNPKLPVEWAAPEVLLTNEHSFKSDVWSMGVTFWEILTKGKRPYSSLQKKMDLPQRQLADQIAAGSLTLKVPMWVSRKSPISGYVVRQCLQFHPSLRPTASTLLGSIRLNIDNSHNNRDTRDGDESTQITNITSKRDGEKTFKGKNVDSENKFGRWIESSGPRGVSASRDDMRP
;
A
#
# COMPACT_ATOMS: atom_id res chain seq x y z
N MET A 1 25.51 4.51 9.98
CA MET A 1 25.12 3.12 10.29
C MET A 1 25.97 2.63 11.45
N LYS A 2 25.35 2.10 12.52
CA LYS A 2 26.14 1.53 13.64
C LYS A 2 26.81 0.23 13.15
N ARG A 3 28.00 -0.10 13.68
CA ARG A 3 28.80 -1.28 13.26
C ARG A 3 28.08 -2.63 13.44
N ASN A 4 27.00 -2.67 14.20
CA ASN A 4 26.20 -3.87 14.49
C ASN A 4 25.01 -4.08 13.53
N GLY A 5 24.96 -3.39 12.39
CA GLY A 5 23.85 -3.49 11.45
C GLY A 5 22.54 -2.83 11.92
N THR A 6 22.55 -2.09 13.05
CA THR A 6 21.40 -1.28 13.45
C THR A 6 21.20 -0.12 12.49
N VAL A 7 20.01 -0.07 11.88
CA VAL A 7 19.53 1.03 11.05
C VAL A 7 18.77 2.01 11.94
N LEU A 8 19.04 3.30 11.75
CA LEU A 8 18.36 4.39 12.45
C LEU A 8 17.79 5.34 11.41
N LEU A 9 16.62 5.90 11.70
CA LEU A 9 16.14 7.06 10.97
C LEU A 9 17.02 8.26 11.30
N SER A 10 17.27 9.08 10.31
CA SER A 10 18.07 10.30 10.42
C SER A 10 17.46 11.37 9.54
N ASP A 11 17.96 12.60 9.65
CA ASP A 11 17.48 13.77 8.91
C ASP A 11 16.01 14.12 9.22
N TYR A 12 15.81 14.69 10.42
CA TYR A 12 14.53 15.24 10.85
C TYR A 12 14.31 16.68 10.38
N GLY A 13 15.14 17.20 9.45
CA GLY A 13 15.12 18.61 9.04
C GLY A 13 13.82 19.04 8.34
N SER A 14 13.02 18.07 7.88
CA SER A 14 11.68 18.28 7.32
C SER A 14 10.56 17.68 8.17
N SER A 15 10.89 17.14 9.35
CA SER A 15 9.90 16.57 10.27
C SER A 15 9.17 17.70 11.00
N GLN A 16 7.89 17.47 11.31
CA GLN A 16 7.07 18.41 12.07
C GLN A 16 6.33 17.66 13.16
N VAL A 17 6.14 18.32 14.30
CA VAL A 17 5.39 17.77 15.44
C VAL A 17 3.90 17.97 15.17
N LEU A 18 3.14 16.88 15.22
CA LEU A 18 1.68 16.94 15.15
C LEU A 18 1.14 17.35 16.52
N SER A 19 0.30 18.39 16.55
CA SER A 19 -0.53 18.72 17.72
C SER A 19 -1.85 17.97 17.59
N ASP A 20 -2.53 17.66 18.71
CA ASP A 20 -3.83 16.97 18.69
C ASP A 20 -4.91 17.67 17.85
N LYS A 21 -4.72 18.97 17.54
CA LYS A 21 -5.64 19.79 16.74
C LYS A 21 -5.27 19.87 15.27
N ASP A 22 -4.00 19.59 14.92
CA ASP A 22 -3.46 19.74 13.57
C ASP A 22 -2.93 18.40 13.05
N TYR A 23 -3.86 17.48 12.75
CA TYR A 23 -3.53 16.24 12.05
C TYR A 23 -3.07 16.48 10.59
N LYS A 24 -3.20 17.72 10.10
CA LYS A 24 -2.81 18.15 8.76
C LYS A 24 -1.60 19.07 8.83
N LEU A 25 -0.49 18.61 8.27
CA LEU A 25 0.79 19.29 8.34
C LEU A 25 0.91 20.47 7.36
N ARG A 26 1.80 21.44 7.68
CA ARG A 26 2.12 22.56 6.78
C ARG A 26 2.75 22.07 5.48
N ARG A 27 2.36 22.69 4.37
CA ARG A 27 2.85 22.43 3.00
C ARG A 27 4.37 22.44 2.94
N ASN A 28 4.98 21.39 2.39
CA ASN A 28 6.41 21.33 2.11
C ASN A 28 6.68 21.78 0.65
N PRO A 29 7.52 22.81 0.40
CA PRO A 29 7.80 23.29 -0.95
C PRO A 29 8.70 22.34 -1.79
N LYS A 30 9.36 21.35 -1.18
CA LYS A 30 10.26 20.40 -1.87
C LYS A 30 9.89 18.96 -1.53
N LEU A 31 8.76 18.49 -2.06
CA LEU A 31 8.30 17.12 -1.87
C LEU A 31 9.12 16.12 -2.72
N PRO A 32 9.65 15.03 -2.13
CA PRO A 32 10.22 13.93 -2.89
C PRO A 32 9.10 13.13 -3.56
N VAL A 33 8.82 13.42 -4.84
CA VAL A 33 7.66 12.90 -5.59
C VAL A 33 7.56 11.37 -5.53
N GLU A 34 8.67 10.66 -5.66
CA GLU A 34 8.70 9.20 -5.69
C GLU A 34 8.33 8.55 -4.34
N TRP A 35 8.42 9.29 -3.23
CA TRP A 35 8.06 8.83 -1.89
C TRP A 35 6.76 9.45 -1.37
N ALA A 36 6.24 10.46 -2.06
CA ALA A 36 5.02 11.14 -1.66
C ALA A 36 3.78 10.27 -1.93
N ALA A 37 2.88 10.23 -0.95
CA ALA A 37 1.61 9.53 -1.09
C ALA A 37 0.69 10.27 -2.09
N PRO A 38 -0.27 9.59 -2.74
CA PRO A 38 -1.18 10.22 -3.70
C PRO A 38 -1.90 11.44 -3.12
N GLU A 39 -2.38 11.36 -1.88
CA GLU A 39 -3.04 12.50 -1.21
C GLU A 39 -2.08 13.66 -0.93
N VAL A 40 -0.80 13.40 -0.63
CA VAL A 40 0.22 14.43 -0.41
C VAL A 40 0.54 15.15 -1.73
N LEU A 41 0.58 14.42 -2.85
CA LEU A 41 0.80 15.01 -4.17
C LEU A 41 -0.35 15.94 -4.60
N LEU A 42 -1.58 15.68 -4.12
CA LEU A 42 -2.77 16.48 -4.45
C LEU A 42 -2.90 17.74 -3.58
N THR A 43 -2.75 17.59 -2.26
CA THR A 43 -3.09 18.67 -1.31
C THR A 43 -1.88 19.20 -0.54
N ASN A 44 -0.74 18.52 -0.62
CA ASN A 44 0.45 18.78 0.18
C ASN A 44 0.14 18.74 1.71
N GLU A 45 -0.82 17.89 2.10
CA GLU A 45 -1.16 17.59 3.48
C GLU A 45 -0.54 16.25 3.90
N HIS A 46 0.30 16.26 4.94
CA HIS A 46 0.91 15.04 5.48
C HIS A 46 0.12 14.50 6.67
N SER A 47 0.23 13.19 6.89
CA SER A 47 -0.35 12.44 8.01
C SER A 47 0.46 11.19 8.33
N PHE A 48 0.19 10.52 9.44
CA PHE A 48 0.79 9.20 9.72
C PHE A 48 0.53 8.17 8.60
N LYS A 49 -0.57 8.31 7.85
CA LYS A 49 -0.87 7.40 6.73
C LYS A 49 -0.04 7.70 5.50
N SER A 50 0.33 8.96 5.27
CA SER A 50 1.29 9.29 4.22
C SER A 50 2.70 8.84 4.59
N ASP A 51 3.06 8.84 5.88
CA ASP A 51 4.33 8.28 6.35
C ASP A 51 4.40 6.75 6.17
N VAL A 52 3.27 6.06 6.33
CA VAL A 52 3.20 4.63 6.02
C VAL A 52 3.43 4.37 4.54
N TRP A 53 2.93 5.23 3.65
CA TRP A 53 3.21 5.12 2.21
C TRP A 53 4.70 5.29 1.91
N SER A 54 5.33 6.36 2.40
CA SER A 54 6.75 6.62 2.17
C SER A 54 7.63 5.51 2.76
N MET A 55 7.27 4.97 3.92
CA MET A 55 7.88 3.76 4.49
C MET A 55 7.75 2.54 3.56
N GLY A 56 6.60 2.36 2.90
CA GLY A 56 6.41 1.32 1.88
C GLY A 56 7.34 1.47 0.68
N VAL A 57 7.53 2.69 0.19
CA VAL A 57 8.50 3.00 -0.87
C VAL A 57 9.92 2.67 -0.39
N THR A 58 10.31 3.08 0.82
CA THR A 58 11.62 2.74 1.40
C THR A 58 11.83 1.23 1.54
N PHE A 59 10.83 0.47 1.99
CA PHE A 59 10.91 -0.99 2.03
C PHE A 59 11.09 -1.59 0.63
N TRP A 60 10.38 -1.05 -0.37
CA TRP A 60 10.56 -1.45 -1.76
C TRP A 60 12.01 -1.21 -2.22
N GLU A 61 12.62 -0.07 -1.88
CA GLU A 61 14.02 0.22 -2.22
C GLU A 61 15.00 -0.74 -1.56
N ILE A 62 14.84 -0.98 -0.25
CA ILE A 62 15.68 -1.94 0.50
C ILE A 62 15.60 -3.32 -0.15
N LEU A 63 14.38 -3.79 -0.41
CA LEU A 63 14.14 -5.11 -0.99
C LEU A 63 14.65 -5.21 -2.42
N THR A 64 14.71 -4.11 -3.17
CA THR A 64 15.23 -4.08 -4.54
C THR A 64 16.71 -3.71 -4.63
N LYS A 65 17.41 -3.61 -3.50
CA LYS A 65 18.84 -3.26 -3.40
C LYS A 65 19.14 -1.83 -3.89
N GLY A 66 18.35 -0.87 -3.47
CA GLY A 66 18.59 0.56 -3.71
C GLY A 66 18.24 1.03 -5.11
N LYS A 67 17.33 0.34 -5.82
CA LYS A 67 16.80 0.86 -7.08
C LYS A 67 16.01 2.12 -6.80
N ARG A 68 16.15 3.14 -7.66
CA ARG A 68 15.32 4.34 -7.60
C ARG A 68 13.86 3.99 -7.94
N PRO A 69 12.88 4.34 -7.08
CA PRO A 69 11.48 4.08 -7.36
C PRO A 69 11.04 4.72 -8.69
N TYR A 70 10.15 4.05 -9.42
CA TYR A 70 9.61 4.46 -10.73
C TYR A 70 10.62 4.67 -11.88
N SER A 71 11.93 4.63 -11.64
CA SER A 71 12.98 4.92 -12.64
C SER A 71 12.85 4.15 -13.95
N SER A 72 12.54 2.85 -13.90
CA SER A 72 12.34 2.03 -15.09
C SER A 72 11.12 2.45 -15.92
N LEU A 73 10.06 2.91 -15.26
CA LEU A 73 8.84 3.39 -15.91
C LEU A 73 9.07 4.78 -16.51
N GLN A 74 9.72 5.67 -15.75
CA GLN A 74 10.10 6.99 -16.24
C GLN A 74 10.97 6.89 -17.49
N LYS A 75 12.01 6.05 -17.48
CA LYS A 75 12.88 5.86 -18.64
C LYS A 75 12.13 5.24 -19.83
N LYS A 76 11.25 4.27 -19.59
CA LYS A 76 10.50 3.58 -20.66
C LYS A 76 9.48 4.50 -21.33
N MET A 77 8.88 5.40 -20.58
CA MET A 77 7.79 6.29 -21.04
C MET A 77 8.26 7.72 -21.30
N ASP A 78 9.55 8.01 -21.15
CA ASP A 78 10.12 9.37 -21.14
C ASP A 78 9.32 10.33 -20.24
N LEU A 79 9.02 9.88 -19.01
CA LEU A 79 8.06 10.53 -18.13
C LEU A 79 8.74 11.61 -17.25
N PRO A 80 8.45 12.91 -17.48
CA PRO A 80 8.99 13.97 -16.63
C PRO A 80 8.39 13.92 -15.22
N GLN A 81 9.09 14.52 -14.25
CA GLN A 81 8.75 14.47 -12.82
C GLN A 81 7.30 14.90 -12.53
N ARG A 82 6.80 15.94 -13.22
CA ARG A 82 5.42 16.42 -13.05
C ARG A 82 4.39 15.39 -13.47
N GLN A 83 4.58 14.76 -14.63
CA GLN A 83 3.64 13.73 -15.12
C GLN A 83 3.73 12.46 -14.26
N LEU A 84 4.90 12.16 -13.70
CA LEU A 84 5.02 11.10 -12.69
C LEU A 84 4.14 11.40 -11.47
N ALA A 85 4.24 12.61 -10.92
CA ALA A 85 3.41 13.03 -9.80
C ALA A 85 1.91 12.92 -10.13
N ASP A 86 1.50 13.41 -11.30
CA ASP A 86 0.10 13.37 -11.74
C ASP A 86 -0.43 11.92 -11.85
N GLN A 87 0.38 10.99 -12.37
CA GLN A 87 -0.02 9.58 -12.48
C GLN A 87 -0.07 8.84 -11.13
N ILE A 88 0.84 9.14 -10.21
CA ILE A 88 0.80 8.59 -8.84
C ILE A 88 -0.43 9.14 -8.12
N ALA A 89 -0.66 10.45 -8.20
CA ALA A 89 -1.81 11.13 -7.59
C ALA A 89 -3.15 10.60 -8.11
N ALA A 90 -3.23 10.31 -9.42
CA ALA A 90 -4.41 9.71 -10.04
C ALA A 90 -4.58 8.21 -9.73
N GLY A 91 -3.58 7.55 -9.13
CA GLY A 91 -3.59 6.11 -8.87
C GLY A 91 -3.40 5.25 -10.11
N SER A 92 -3.13 5.85 -11.28
CA SER A 92 -2.85 5.14 -12.52
C SER A 92 -1.47 4.48 -12.52
N LEU A 93 -0.57 4.95 -11.65
CA LEU A 93 0.78 4.43 -11.49
C LEU A 93 1.07 4.05 -10.03
N THR A 94 1.42 2.79 -9.80
CA THR A 94 1.85 2.30 -8.48
C THR A 94 3.11 1.45 -8.59
N LEU A 95 3.96 1.44 -7.55
CA LEU A 95 5.15 0.59 -7.53
C LEU A 95 4.75 -0.87 -7.48
N LYS A 96 5.26 -1.63 -8.45
CA LYS A 96 5.09 -3.09 -8.46
C LYS A 96 6.17 -3.75 -7.62
N VAL A 97 5.75 -4.60 -6.70
CA VAL A 97 6.67 -5.49 -5.97
C VAL A 97 7.17 -6.57 -6.94
N PRO A 98 8.49 -6.70 -7.18
CA PRO A 98 9.00 -7.74 -8.05
C PRO A 98 8.65 -9.15 -7.54
N MET A 99 8.30 -10.06 -8.44
CA MET A 99 7.88 -11.41 -8.06
C MET A 99 8.90 -12.15 -7.18
N TRP A 100 10.20 -11.99 -7.49
CA TRP A 100 11.26 -12.63 -6.73
C TRP A 100 11.33 -12.19 -5.26
N VAL A 101 10.92 -10.95 -4.94
CA VAL A 101 10.84 -10.48 -3.55
C VAL A 101 9.78 -11.28 -2.81
N SER A 102 8.59 -11.43 -3.41
CA SER A 102 7.49 -12.20 -2.81
C SER A 102 7.80 -13.70 -2.73
N ARG A 103 8.55 -14.25 -3.69
CA ARG A 103 8.99 -15.66 -3.66
C ARG A 103 10.02 -15.93 -2.55
N LYS A 104 10.98 -15.02 -2.35
CA LYS A 104 12.00 -15.17 -1.31
C LYS A 104 11.42 -14.96 0.10
N SER A 105 10.51 -14.02 0.25
CA SER A 105 9.85 -13.71 1.52
C SER A 105 8.44 -13.18 1.25
N PRO A 106 7.39 -14.02 1.39
CA PRO A 106 6.01 -13.60 1.17
C PRO A 106 5.59 -12.41 2.05
N ILE A 107 6.05 -12.37 3.30
CA ILE A 107 5.77 -11.26 4.22
C ILE A 107 6.33 -9.94 3.71
N SER A 108 7.52 -9.95 3.11
CA SER A 108 8.17 -8.73 2.60
C SER A 108 7.33 -8.11 1.48
N GLY A 109 6.87 -8.94 0.55
CA GLY A 109 5.99 -8.47 -0.52
C GLY A 109 4.61 -8.02 0.00
N TYR A 110 4.06 -8.72 0.99
CA TYR A 110 2.79 -8.35 1.63
C TYR A 110 2.89 -6.98 2.30
N VAL A 111 3.90 -6.75 3.13
CA VAL A 111 4.12 -5.48 3.85
C VAL A 111 4.18 -4.30 2.88
N VAL A 112 4.97 -4.39 1.81
CA VAL A 112 5.05 -3.31 0.81
C VAL A 112 3.69 -3.05 0.16
N ARG A 113 2.95 -4.10 -0.23
CA ARG A 113 1.61 -3.94 -0.83
C ARG A 113 0.60 -3.30 0.12
N GLN A 114 0.67 -3.59 1.43
CA GLN A 114 -0.20 -2.97 2.42
C GLN A 114 0.13 -1.49 2.64
N CYS A 115 1.41 -1.12 2.59
CA CYS A 115 1.82 0.28 2.71
C CYS A 115 1.38 1.13 1.50
N LEU A 116 1.43 0.53 0.30
CA LEU A 116 1.14 1.22 -0.97
C LEU A 116 -0.33 1.13 -1.40
N GLN A 117 -1.26 0.99 -0.45
CA GLN A 117 -2.69 1.10 -0.74
C GLN A 117 -3.03 2.54 -1.12
N PHE A 118 -3.78 2.72 -2.22
CA PHE A 118 -4.15 4.05 -2.72
C PHE A 118 -4.90 4.85 -1.66
N HIS A 119 -5.97 4.28 -1.09
CA HIS A 119 -6.74 4.90 -0.01
C HIS A 119 -5.96 4.87 1.32
N PRO A 120 -5.76 6.02 2.00
CA PRO A 120 -5.00 6.08 3.25
C PRO A 120 -5.56 5.22 4.39
N SER A 121 -6.89 5.05 4.44
CA SER A 121 -7.56 4.25 5.47
C SER A 121 -7.24 2.76 5.39
N LEU A 122 -6.91 2.26 4.21
CA LEU A 122 -6.56 0.85 3.99
C LEU A 122 -5.12 0.54 4.37
N ARG A 123 -4.28 1.57 4.55
CA ARG A 123 -2.90 1.38 4.99
C ARG A 123 -2.90 1.00 6.47
N PRO A 124 -2.13 -0.02 6.90
CA PRO A 124 -2.02 -0.37 8.30
C PRO A 124 -1.30 0.73 9.10
N THR A 125 -1.28 0.62 10.44
CA THR A 125 -0.39 1.45 11.25
C THR A 125 1.03 0.88 11.23
N ALA A 126 2.04 1.70 11.53
CA ALA A 126 3.40 1.22 11.70
C ALA A 126 3.50 0.13 12.79
N SER A 127 2.73 0.26 13.88
CA SER A 127 2.67 -0.74 14.95
C SER A 127 2.11 -2.09 14.46
N THR A 128 1.04 -2.06 13.66
CA THR A 128 0.46 -3.27 13.07
C THR A 128 1.47 -3.99 12.18
N LEU A 129 2.17 -3.24 11.31
CA LEU A 129 3.21 -3.80 10.44
C LEU A 129 4.36 -4.43 11.23
N LEU A 130 4.83 -3.74 12.26
CA LEU A 130 5.90 -4.23 13.13
C LEU A 130 5.51 -5.54 13.81
N GLY A 131 4.27 -5.64 14.31
CA GLY A 131 3.72 -6.87 14.87
C GLY A 131 3.74 -8.01 13.86
N SER A 132 3.26 -7.78 12.63
CA SER A 132 3.26 -8.81 11.58
C SER A 132 4.67 -9.28 11.19
N ILE A 133 5.64 -8.35 11.12
CA ILE A 133 7.04 -8.68 10.79
C ILE A 133 7.67 -9.51 11.92
N ARG A 134 7.48 -9.12 13.18
CA ARG A 134 8.01 -9.85 14.34
C ARG A 134 7.48 -11.27 14.42
N LEU A 135 6.16 -11.44 14.32
CA LEU A 135 5.55 -12.77 14.29
C LEU A 135 6.10 -13.66 13.18
N ASN A 136 6.40 -13.08 12.00
CA ASN A 136 7.01 -13.86 10.91
C ASN A 136 8.46 -14.28 11.23
N ILE A 137 9.24 -13.40 11.86
CA ILE A 137 10.61 -13.69 12.28
C ILE A 137 10.61 -14.79 13.34
N ASP A 138 9.77 -14.68 14.37
CA ASP A 138 9.68 -15.64 15.47
C ASP A 138 9.29 -17.04 14.96
N ASN A 139 8.27 -17.13 14.10
CA ASN A 139 7.87 -18.39 13.47
C ASN A 139 8.97 -18.99 12.59
N SER A 140 9.83 -18.15 11.99
CA SER A 140 10.95 -18.62 11.17
C SER A 140 12.11 -19.17 12.00
N HIS A 141 12.28 -18.71 13.25
CA HIS A 141 13.24 -19.26 14.20
C HIS A 141 12.76 -20.59 14.78
N ASN A 142 11.51 -20.65 15.24
CA ASN A 142 10.94 -21.88 15.81
C ASN A 142 10.96 -23.08 14.84
N ASN A 143 10.79 -22.85 13.53
CA ASN A 143 10.83 -23.90 12.51
C ASN A 143 12.25 -24.36 12.12
N ARG A 144 13.30 -23.67 12.60
CA ARG A 144 14.70 -24.09 12.44
C ARG A 144 15.16 -24.94 13.62
N ASP A 145 14.73 -24.60 14.83
CA ASP A 145 15.11 -25.34 16.04
C ASP A 145 14.50 -26.75 16.10
N THR A 146 13.40 -27.02 15.38
CA THR A 146 12.79 -28.36 15.28
C THR A 146 13.44 -29.27 14.22
N ARG A 147 14.54 -28.85 13.56
CA ARG A 147 15.21 -29.66 12.51
C ARG A 147 16.47 -30.38 12.98
N ASP A 148 16.96 -30.07 14.18
CA ASP A 148 18.17 -30.68 14.77
C ASP A 148 17.86 -31.49 16.06
N GLY A 149 16.61 -31.91 16.28
CA GLY A 149 16.23 -32.69 17.47
C GLY A 149 15.26 -33.81 17.15
N ASP A 150 15.75 -35.04 17.30
CA ASP A 150 15.08 -36.35 17.44
C ASP A 150 13.71 -36.59 16.79
N GLU A 151 13.70 -37.62 15.94
CA GLU A 151 12.54 -38.37 15.49
C GLU A 151 11.86 -39.05 16.69
N SER A 152 11.03 -38.32 17.44
CA SER A 152 9.97 -38.88 18.30
C SER A 152 9.13 -37.79 18.96
N THR A 153 8.09 -37.28 18.29
CA THR A 153 6.84 -36.92 19.00
C THR A 153 5.63 -37.04 18.08
N GLN A 154 4.92 -38.14 18.29
CA GLN A 154 3.51 -38.44 18.06
C GLN A 154 2.62 -37.29 17.51
N ILE A 155 2.04 -37.55 16.34
CA ILE A 155 1.00 -36.75 15.68
C ILE A 155 -0.35 -36.95 16.39
N THR A 156 -0.85 -35.82 16.90
CA THR A 156 -2.26 -35.38 17.05
C THR A 156 -3.28 -36.28 17.76
N ASN A 157 -3.90 -35.72 18.81
CA ASN A 157 -5.33 -35.86 19.08
C ASN A 157 -5.84 -34.68 19.92
N ILE A 158 -6.47 -33.69 19.28
CA ILE A 158 -7.50 -32.87 19.91
C ILE A 158 -8.67 -32.75 18.92
N THR A 159 -9.55 -33.75 18.97
CA THR A 159 -10.94 -33.60 18.56
C THR A 159 -11.80 -33.42 19.80
N SER A 160 -12.76 -32.50 19.69
CA SER A 160 -14.02 -32.44 20.43
C SER A 160 -14.01 -32.09 21.93
N LYS A 161 -14.34 -30.83 22.22
CA LYS A 161 -15.44 -30.55 23.15
C LYS A 161 -16.46 -29.63 22.47
N ARG A 162 -17.66 -30.20 22.29
CA ARG A 162 -18.92 -29.49 22.01
C ARG A 162 -19.22 -28.62 23.21
N ASP A 163 -19.81 -27.44 22.98
CA ASP A 163 -20.97 -26.93 23.72
C ASP A 163 -21.49 -25.65 23.04
N GLY A 164 -22.79 -25.59 22.78
CA GLY A 164 -23.54 -24.35 22.58
C GLY A 164 -23.94 -23.98 21.16
N GLU A 165 -25.02 -24.59 20.65
CA GLU A 165 -25.86 -23.99 19.61
C GLU A 165 -26.34 -22.59 20.03
N LYS A 166 -26.06 -21.57 19.19
CA LYS A 166 -27.02 -20.49 18.94
C LYS A 166 -27.04 -20.16 17.45
N THR A 167 -28.16 -20.52 16.85
CA THR A 167 -28.61 -20.19 15.51
C THR A 167 -28.67 -18.67 15.31
N PHE A 168 -28.07 -18.16 14.23
CA PHE A 168 -28.47 -16.88 13.65
C PHE A 168 -28.54 -16.97 12.13
N LYS A 169 -29.65 -16.47 11.59
CA LYS A 169 -30.13 -16.62 10.22
C LYS A 169 -29.15 -16.09 9.18
N GLY A 170 -28.94 -16.87 8.13
CA GLY A 170 -28.24 -16.44 6.92
C GLY A 170 -29.00 -15.34 6.17
N LYS A 171 -28.22 -14.48 5.52
CA LYS A 171 -28.61 -13.84 4.26
C LYS A 171 -27.48 -14.08 3.28
N ASN A 172 -27.77 -14.88 2.25
CA ASN A 172 -27.02 -14.92 1.01
C ASN A 172 -26.99 -13.52 0.39
N VAL A 173 -25.83 -13.09 -0.07
CA VAL A 173 -25.73 -12.16 -1.20
C VAL A 173 -24.65 -12.70 -2.12
N ASP A 174 -25.09 -12.90 -3.35
CA ASP A 174 -24.40 -13.60 -4.40
C ASP A 174 -23.15 -12.88 -4.89
N SER A 175 -22.21 -13.73 -5.29
CA SER A 175 -21.08 -13.41 -6.15
C SER A 175 -21.55 -12.86 -7.49
N GLU A 176 -21.27 -11.59 -7.79
CA GLU A 176 -21.09 -11.15 -9.18
C GLU A 176 -19.92 -10.18 -9.33
N ASN A 177 -18.98 -10.62 -10.15
CA ASN A 177 -17.94 -9.83 -10.82
C ASN A 177 -18.52 -8.54 -11.42
N LYS A 178 -18.05 -7.38 -10.95
CA LYS A 178 -18.23 -6.10 -11.67
C LYS A 178 -17.08 -5.12 -11.41
N PHE A 179 -15.88 -5.47 -11.87
CA PHE A 179 -14.81 -4.51 -12.10
C PHE A 179 -14.46 -4.51 -13.59
N GLY A 180 -15.20 -3.72 -14.35
CA GLY A 180 -15.02 -3.59 -15.80
C GLY A 180 -16.08 -2.72 -16.45
N ARG A 181 -16.17 -1.43 -16.08
CA ARG A 181 -16.84 -0.38 -16.88
C ARG A 181 -16.70 0.99 -16.21
N TRP A 182 -15.54 1.65 -16.36
CA TRP A 182 -15.38 3.09 -16.11
C TRP A 182 -14.28 3.67 -17.03
N ILE A 183 -14.39 3.38 -18.32
CA ILE A 183 -13.84 4.17 -19.42
C ILE A 183 -14.98 4.22 -20.44
N GLU A 184 -15.30 5.40 -20.97
CA GLU A 184 -16.43 5.74 -21.86
C GLU A 184 -17.72 6.22 -21.16
N SER A 185 -17.73 7.50 -20.79
CA SER A 185 -18.88 8.41 -21.05
C SER A 185 -18.49 9.84 -20.68
N SER A 186 -17.73 10.48 -21.55
CA SER A 186 -17.58 11.94 -21.56
C SER A 186 -17.49 12.36 -23.02
N GLY A 187 -18.65 12.62 -23.61
CA GLY A 187 -18.85 13.18 -24.94
C GLY A 187 -20.23 13.85 -25.00
N PRO A 188 -20.39 14.94 -25.77
CA PRO A 188 -21.18 16.10 -25.35
C PRO A 188 -22.69 15.98 -25.61
N ARG A 189 -23.45 16.70 -24.78
CA ARG A 189 -24.91 16.88 -24.87
C ARG A 189 -25.26 17.64 -26.15
N GLY A 190 -25.87 16.94 -27.11
CA GLY A 190 -26.63 17.55 -28.19
C GLY A 190 -27.98 18.04 -27.66
N VAL A 191 -28.28 19.31 -27.90
CA VAL A 191 -29.58 19.92 -27.64
C VAL A 191 -30.30 20.00 -28.99
N SER A 192 -31.48 19.37 -29.09
CA SER A 192 -32.38 19.51 -30.24
C SER A 192 -33.77 19.93 -29.76
N ALA A 193 -34.17 21.14 -30.13
CA ALA A 193 -35.53 21.70 -30.18
C ALA A 193 -35.37 23.05 -30.91
N SER A 194 -36.13 23.48 -31.91
CA SER A 194 -37.36 23.01 -32.55
C SER A 194 -37.37 23.55 -33.99
N ARG A 195 -38.13 22.90 -34.87
CA ARG A 195 -38.63 23.50 -36.11
C ARG A 195 -39.60 24.63 -35.74
N ASP A 196 -39.50 25.78 -36.39
CA ASP A 196 -40.63 26.52 -36.98
C ASP A 196 -40.13 27.71 -37.84
N ASP A 197 -40.84 27.90 -38.96
CA ASP A 197 -41.04 29.09 -39.80
C ASP A 197 -40.01 29.60 -40.85
N MET A 198 -40.35 29.21 -42.10
CA MET A 198 -40.63 30.04 -43.28
C MET A 198 -39.70 31.20 -43.71
N ARG A 199 -39.09 30.96 -44.88
CA ARG A 199 -38.79 31.83 -46.03
C ARG A 199 -39.85 32.94 -46.30
N PRO A 200 -39.53 34.00 -47.08
CA PRO A 200 -38.98 33.94 -48.47
C PRO A 200 -37.50 34.30 -48.61
#